data_AF-A0A643G8L9-F1
#
_entry.id   AF-A0A643G8L9-F1
#
_cell.length_a   1.000
_cell.length_b   1.000
_cell.length_c   1.000
_cell.angle_alpha   90.00
_cell.angle_beta   90.00
_cell.angle_gamma   90.00
#
_symmetry.space_group_name_H-M   'P 1'
#
loop_
_entity.id
_entity.type
_entity.pdbx_description
1 polymer ?
#
loop_
_entity_poly.entity_id
_entity_poly.type
_entity_poly.pdbx_seq_one_letter_code
_entity_poly.pdbx_strand_id
1 'polypeptide(L)'
;MSAHTPGPWHRNIKPASKYNVVFAGRNTHVAAVKTQGMSEAEIEANMDLIVAAPDMLALFRKMLAEYEDHPTIGMNLWENDLRAVIAQATGGAA
;
A
#
# COMPACT_ATOMS: atom_id res chain seq x y z
N MET A 1 -10.93 3.98 -15.99
CA MET A 1 -9.65 3.94 -15.27
C MET A 1 -9.53 2.59 -14.62
N SER A 2 -8.35 1.96 -14.68
CA SER A 2 -8.13 0.65 -14.07
C SER A 2 -7.88 0.85 -12.57
N ALA A 3 -8.77 0.33 -11.72
CA ALA A 3 -8.55 0.33 -10.27
C ALA A 3 -7.47 -0.70 -9.89
N HIS A 4 -6.75 -0.47 -8.79
CA HIS A 4 -5.85 -1.47 -8.21
C HIS A 4 -6.66 -2.68 -7.69
N THR A 5 -6.01 -3.84 -7.60
CA THR A 5 -6.63 -5.04 -7.01
C THR A 5 -7.00 -4.78 -5.54
N PRO A 6 -8.28 -4.92 -5.14
CA PRO A 6 -8.68 -4.70 -3.76
C PRO A 6 -7.94 -5.62 -2.77
N GLY A 7 -7.71 -5.12 -1.56
CA GLY A 7 -7.18 -5.91 -0.44
C GLY A 7 -8.25 -6.79 0.23
N PRO A 8 -7.87 -7.58 1.26
CA PRO A 8 -6.52 -7.66 1.82
C PRO A 8 -5.56 -8.39 0.89
N TRP A 9 -4.28 -8.01 0.98
CA TRP A 9 -3.19 -8.72 0.31
C TRP A 9 -2.45 -9.57 1.31
N HIS A 10 -1.79 -10.62 0.82
CA HIS A 10 -1.09 -11.58 1.62
C HIS A 10 0.20 -12.00 0.93
N ARG A 11 1.15 -12.48 1.71
CA ARG A 11 2.40 -13.09 1.25
C ARG A 11 2.40 -14.57 1.62
N ASN A 12 3.21 -15.33 0.89
CA ASN A 12 3.47 -16.72 1.23
C ASN A 12 4.31 -16.87 2.51
N ILE A 13 4.47 -18.11 2.95
CA ILE A 13 5.31 -18.48 4.10
C ILE A 13 6.77 -18.06 3.91
N LYS A 14 7.46 -17.82 5.03
CA LYS A 14 8.91 -17.57 5.05
C LYS A 14 9.68 -18.78 4.48
N PRO A 15 10.85 -18.56 3.86
CA PRO A 15 11.45 -17.26 3.56
C PRO A 15 10.94 -16.66 2.24
N ALA A 16 10.79 -15.33 2.22
CA ALA A 16 10.36 -14.57 1.05
C ALA A 16 11.33 -14.67 -0.13
N SER A 17 12.60 -15.01 0.11
CA SER A 17 13.60 -15.30 -0.93
C SER A 17 13.18 -16.44 -1.87
N LYS A 18 12.33 -17.37 -1.40
CA LYS A 18 11.79 -18.50 -2.18
C LYS A 18 10.36 -18.25 -2.68
N TYR A 19 9.57 -17.49 -1.94
CA TYR A 19 8.14 -17.27 -2.21
C TYR A 19 7.81 -15.76 -2.23
N ASN A 20 8.46 -15.05 -3.14
CA ASN A 20 8.45 -13.59 -3.30
C ASN A 20 7.19 -13.04 -4.00
N VAL A 21 6.04 -13.68 -3.82
CA VAL A 21 4.77 -13.32 -4.48
C VAL A 21 3.75 -12.86 -3.45
N VAL A 22 3.14 -11.71 -3.72
CA VAL A 22 2.00 -11.15 -3.00
C VAL A 22 0.72 -11.48 -3.76
N PHE A 23 -0.32 -11.88 -3.06
CA PHE A 23 -1.59 -12.30 -3.63
C PHE A 23 -2.79 -11.70 -2.90
N ALA A 24 -3.92 -11.64 -3.61
CA ALA A 24 -5.24 -11.32 -3.06
C ALA A 24 -6.14 -12.56 -3.14
N GLY A 25 -6.79 -12.92 -2.04
CA GLY A 25 -7.63 -14.12 -1.98
C GLY A 25 -6.83 -15.42 -2.18
N ARG A 26 -7.29 -16.31 -3.07
CA ARG A 26 -6.64 -17.62 -3.30
C ARG A 26 -5.68 -17.66 -4.50
N ASN A 27 -6.05 -17.06 -5.63
CA ASN A 27 -5.37 -17.29 -6.91
C ASN A 27 -5.06 -16.01 -7.69
N THR A 28 -5.09 -14.84 -7.05
CA THR A 28 -4.83 -13.56 -7.73
C THR A 28 -3.46 -13.03 -7.32
N HIS A 29 -2.45 -13.19 -8.18
CA HIS A 29 -1.14 -12.58 -7.94
C HIS A 29 -1.20 -11.07 -8.18
N VAL A 30 -0.75 -10.31 -7.20
CA VAL A 30 -0.76 -8.83 -7.22
C VAL A 30 0.63 -8.28 -7.55
N ALA A 31 1.67 -8.84 -6.93
CA ALA A 31 3.04 -8.40 -7.14
C ALA A 31 4.04 -9.56 -6.96
N ALA A 32 5.17 -9.50 -7.65
CA ALA A 32 6.32 -10.36 -7.44
C ALA A 32 7.56 -9.51 -7.19
N VAL A 33 8.23 -9.71 -6.06
CA VAL A 33 9.39 -8.91 -5.63
C VAL A 33 10.67 -9.50 -6.20
N LYS A 34 11.46 -8.74 -6.95
CA LYS A 34 12.79 -9.22 -7.38
C LYS A 34 13.72 -9.34 -6.18
N THR A 35 14.48 -10.44 -6.11
CA THR A 35 15.33 -10.78 -4.95
C THR A 35 16.83 -10.70 -5.24
N GLN A 36 17.22 -10.56 -6.51
CA GLN A 36 18.63 -10.56 -6.91
C GLN A 36 19.36 -9.36 -6.31
N GLY A 37 20.45 -9.63 -5.59
CA GLY A 37 21.31 -8.60 -4.97
C GLY A 37 20.78 -8.04 -3.65
N MET A 38 19.69 -8.61 -3.10
CA MET A 38 19.13 -8.20 -1.81
C MET A 38 19.44 -9.23 -0.73
N SER A 39 19.59 -8.77 0.51
CA SER A 39 19.60 -9.64 1.68
C SER A 39 18.20 -10.19 1.97
N GLU A 40 18.13 -11.32 2.69
CA GLU A 40 16.86 -11.91 3.07
C GLU A 40 16.00 -10.97 3.93
N ALA A 41 16.63 -10.20 4.82
CA ALA A 41 15.94 -9.21 5.64
C ALA A 41 15.29 -8.09 4.81
N GLU A 42 15.97 -7.61 3.76
CA GLU A 42 15.41 -6.59 2.86
C GLU A 42 14.21 -7.14 2.06
N ILE A 43 14.31 -8.37 1.57
CA ILE A 43 13.21 -9.02 0.83
C ILE A 43 11.98 -9.17 1.74
N GLU A 44 12.19 -9.62 2.98
CA GLU A 44 11.15 -9.77 3.99
C GLU A 44 10.47 -8.43 4.31
N ALA A 45 11.26 -7.38 4.57
CA ALA A 45 10.74 -6.04 4.86
C ALA A 45 9.95 -5.45 3.68
N ASN A 46 10.43 -5.63 2.45
CA ASN A 46 9.73 -5.19 1.25
C ASN A 46 8.40 -5.90 1.06
N MET A 47 8.35 -7.22 1.30
CA MET A 47 7.11 -8.00 1.23
C MET A 47 6.10 -7.54 2.28
N ASP A 48 6.54 -7.29 3.52
CA ASP A 48 5.68 -6.81 4.61
C ASP A 48 5.11 -5.42 4.31
N LEU A 49 5.94 -4.51 3.77
CA LEU A 49 5.50 -3.19 3.33
C LEU A 49 4.42 -3.27 2.24
N ILE A 50 4.63 -4.11 1.22
CA ILE A 50 3.65 -4.26 0.12
C ILE A 50 2.34 -4.86 0.65
N VAL A 51 2.42 -5.87 1.52
CA VAL A 51 1.23 -6.50 2.11
C VAL A 51 0.41 -5.52 2.94
N ALA A 52 1.06 -4.60 3.66
CA ALA A 52 0.38 -3.58 4.45
C ALA A 52 -0.25 -2.44 3.61
N ALA A 53 0.06 -2.35 2.31
CA ALA A 53 -0.35 -1.22 1.47
C ALA A 53 -1.88 -0.98 1.41
N PRO A 54 -2.74 -2.00 1.27
CA PRO A 54 -4.20 -1.79 1.29
C PRO A 54 -4.70 -1.21 2.62
N ASP A 55 -4.15 -1.67 3.74
CA ASP A 55 -4.54 -1.19 5.07
C ASP A 55 -4.06 0.25 5.31
N MET A 56 -2.83 0.57 4.88
CA MET A 56 -2.31 1.95 4.92
C MET A 56 -3.20 2.90 4.09
N LEU A 57 -3.59 2.51 2.88
CA LEU A 57 -4.48 3.31 2.03
C LEU A 57 -5.86 3.50 2.68
N ALA A 58 -6.39 2.46 3.34
CA ALA A 58 -7.67 2.56 4.06
C ALA A 58 -7.58 3.53 5.26
N LEU A 59 -6.46 3.51 5.99
CA LEU A 59 -6.22 4.45 7.09
C LEU A 59 -6.08 5.89 6.60
N PHE A 60 -5.34 6.12 5.51
CA PHE A 60 -5.21 7.45 4.92
C PHE A 60 -6.56 8.04 4.49
N ARG A 61 -7.44 7.23 3.90
CA ARG A 61 -8.79 7.66 3.55
C ARG A 61 -9.63 8.02 4.78
N LYS A 62 -9.53 7.24 5.86
CA LYS A 62 -10.22 7.55 7.12
C LYS A 62 -9.73 8.85 7.73
N MET A 63 -8.40 9.06 7.77
CA MET A 63 -7.81 10.30 8.26
C MET A 63 -8.29 11.51 7.44
N LEU A 64 -8.31 11.40 6.10
CA LEU A 64 -8.80 12.49 5.25
C LEU A 64 -10.27 12.83 5.53
N ALA A 65 -11.12 11.82 5.69
CA ALA A 65 -12.53 12.02 6.03
C ALA A 65 -12.69 12.71 7.40
N GLU A 66 -11.91 12.31 8.41
CA GLU A 66 -11.93 12.96 9.73
C GLU A 66 -11.50 14.43 9.66
N TYR A 67 -10.53 14.78 8.81
CA TYR A 67 -10.13 16.17 8.60
C TYR A 67 -11.22 16.99 7.88
N GLU A 68 -11.90 16.39 6.90
CA GLU A 68 -13.01 17.05 6.19
C GLU A 68 -14.19 17.34 7.13
N ASP A 69 -14.49 16.44 8.06
CA ASP A 69 -15.56 16.60 9.05
C ASP A 69 -15.19 17.60 10.17
N HIS A 70 -13.89 17.75 10.46
CA HIS A 70 -13.37 18.61 11.53
C HIS A 70 -12.21 19.50 11.04
N PRO A 71 -12.50 20.52 10.21
CA PRO A 71 -11.46 21.36 9.64
C PRO A 71 -10.74 22.18 10.72
N THR A 72 -9.48 21.82 10.99
CA THR A 72 -8.59 22.58 11.89
C THR A 72 -7.87 23.70 11.14
N ILE A 73 -7.92 24.91 11.67
CA ILE A 73 -7.24 26.09 11.10
C ILE A 73 -5.72 25.86 11.12
N GLY A 74 -5.09 25.81 9.94
CA GLY A 74 -3.63 25.78 9.78
C GLY A 74 -3.01 24.44 9.35
N MET A 75 -3.80 23.40 9.08
CA MET A 75 -3.32 22.06 8.69
C MET A 75 -3.29 21.79 7.18
N ASN A 76 -3.41 22.83 6.35
CA ASN A 76 -3.72 22.72 4.92
C ASN A 76 -2.62 22.00 4.09
N LEU A 77 -1.36 22.00 4.53
CA LEU A 77 -0.27 21.35 3.79
C LEU A 77 -0.34 19.82 3.88
N TRP A 78 -0.59 19.27 5.08
CA TRP A 78 -0.64 17.82 5.28
C TRP A 78 -1.88 17.19 4.64
N GLU A 79 -2.99 17.93 4.60
CA GLU A 79 -4.19 17.51 3.88
C GLU A 79 -3.93 17.39 2.37
N ASN A 80 -3.25 18.37 1.79
CA ASN A 80 -2.89 18.33 0.36
C ASN A 80 -1.94 17.16 0.06
N ASP A 81 -0.95 16.91 0.90
CA ASP A 81 -0.04 15.77 0.75
C ASP A 81 -0.80 14.44 0.86
N LEU A 82 -1.74 14.33 1.80
CA LEU A 82 -2.57 13.14 1.99
C LEU A 82 -3.47 12.89 0.77
N ARG A 83 -4.10 13.95 0.23
CA ARG A 83 -4.90 13.88 -1.01
C ARG A 83 -4.03 13.45 -2.19
N ALA A 84 -2.84 14.01 -2.34
CA ALA A 84 -1.91 13.67 -3.42
C ALA A 84 -1.48 12.20 -3.36
N VAL A 85 -1.12 11.69 -2.17
CA VAL A 85 -0.73 10.28 -1.99
C VAL A 85 -1.89 9.33 -2.30
N ILE A 86 -3.11 9.65 -1.85
CA ILE A 86 -4.30 8.84 -2.17
C ILE A 86 -4.59 8.87 -3.68
N ALA A 87 -4.49 10.04 -4.32
CA ALA A 87 -4.66 10.16 -5.77
C ALA A 87 -3.65 9.29 -6.52
N GLN A 88 -2.36 9.41 -6.19
CA GLN A 88 -1.29 8.61 -6.79
C GLN A 88 -1.55 7.11 -6.62
N ALA A 89 -1.93 6.66 -5.42
CA ALA A 89 -2.21 5.24 -5.13
C ALA A 89 -3.47 4.70 -5.83
N THR A 90 -4.38 5.59 -6.27
CA THR A 90 -5.65 5.23 -6.91
C THR A 90 -5.68 5.48 -8.42
N GLY A 91 -4.56 5.93 -9.00
CA GLY A 91 -4.43 6.21 -10.42
C GLY A 91 -4.94 7.59 -10.84
N GLY A 92 -5.16 8.51 -9.89
CA GLY A 92 -5.30 9.93 -10.16
C GLY A 92 -3.93 10.53 -10.50
N ALA A 93 -3.86 11.32 -11.59
CA ALA A 93 -2.66 12.06 -11.94
C ALA A 93 -2.23 12.95 -10.75
N ALA A 94 -0.96 12.86 -10.39
CA ALA A 94 -0.31 13.77 -9.44
C ALA A 94 -0.21 15.19 -10.03
#